data_AF-A0A938LG97-F1
#
_entry.id   AF-A0A938LG97-F1
#
_cell.length_a   1.000
_cell.length_b   1.000
_cell.length_c   1.000
_cell.angle_alpha   90.00
_cell.angle_beta   90.00
_cell.angle_gamma   90.00
#
_symmetry.space_group_name_H-M   'P 1'
#
loop_
_entity.id
_entity.type
_entity.pdbx_description
1 polymer ?
#
loop_
_entity_poly.entity_id
_entity_poly.type
_entity_poly.pdbx_seq_one_letter_code
_entity_poly.pdbx_strand_id
1 'polypeptide(L)'
;MYADHAPRVRVLLTDAHPDFARWILGHAYGRVLTRPGLSAAQRELLAVAALAALGQERQLASHLRGALRCGATPAAITATLESVRAIVGPERCDAALALAARFTTP
;
A
#
# COMPACT_ATOMS: atom_id res chain seq x y z
N MET A 1 -7.09 -3.16 9.47
CA MET A 1 -5.82 -2.86 8.76
C MET A 1 -4.83 -2.05 9.60
N TYR A 2 -5.23 -0.93 10.23
CA TYR A 2 -4.30 -0.06 10.99
C TYR A 2 -4.50 -0.07 12.52
N ALA A 3 -5.43 -0.86 13.05
CA ALA A 3 -5.83 -0.80 14.47
C ALA A 3 -4.63 -0.94 15.43
N ASP A 4 -3.75 -1.92 15.18
CA ASP A 4 -2.62 -2.22 16.06
C ASP A 4 -1.51 -1.16 16.06
N HIS A 5 -1.50 -0.27 15.05
CA HIS A 5 -0.51 0.81 14.92
C HIS A 5 -1.14 2.21 15.02
N ALA A 6 -2.47 2.30 15.08
CA ALA A 6 -3.21 3.56 15.10
C ALA A 6 -2.80 4.50 16.24
N PRO A 7 -2.52 4.03 17.48
CA PRO A 7 -2.04 4.90 18.54
C PRO A 7 -0.67 5.51 18.21
N ARG A 8 0.27 4.67 17.73
CA ARG A 8 1.63 5.11 17.38
C ARG A 8 1.64 6.07 16.19
N VAL A 9 0.86 5.78 15.15
CA VAL A 9 0.73 6.65 13.96
C VAL A 9 0.14 8.01 14.36
N ARG A 10 -0.83 8.03 15.28
CA ARG A 10 -1.44 9.29 15.76
C ARG A 10 -0.44 10.17 16.50
N VAL A 11 0.39 9.58 17.37
CA VAL A 11 1.47 10.29 18.07
C VAL A 11 2.45 10.85 17.06
N LEU A 12 2.99 10.01 16.16
CA LEU A 12 3.95 10.45 15.13
C LEU A 12 3.42 11.57 14.23
N LEU A 13 2.15 11.51 13.84
CA LEU A 13 1.55 12.56 13.00
C LEU A 13 1.35 13.87 13.78
N THR A 14 0.94 13.77 15.05
CA THR A 14 0.71 14.95 15.91
C THR A 14 2.03 15.64 16.22
N ASP A 15 3.07 14.86 16.53
CA ASP A 15 4.44 15.34 16.76
C ASP A 15 5.04 16.00 15.51
N ALA A 16 4.68 15.52 14.31
CA ALA A 16 5.10 16.13 13.05
C ALA A 16 4.42 17.49 12.83
N HIS A 17 3.09 17.53 12.84
CA HIS A 17 2.31 18.77 12.84
C HIS A 17 0.82 18.47 13.12
N PRO A 18 0.14 19.19 14.04
CA PRO A 18 -1.26 18.91 14.39
C PRO A 18 -2.24 19.06 13.22
N ASP A 19 -2.04 20.02 12.30
CA ASP A 19 -2.88 20.13 11.10
C ASP A 19 -2.64 19.01 10.09
N PHE A 20 -1.40 18.53 9.99
CA PHE A 20 -1.07 17.41 9.13
C PHE A 20 -1.73 16.13 9.64
N ALA A 21 -1.71 15.92 10.97
CA ALA A 21 -2.44 14.84 11.63
C ALA A 21 -3.94 14.91 11.35
N ARG A 22 -4.56 16.09 11.52
CA ARG A 22 -5.98 16.30 11.21
C ARG A 22 -6.31 15.98 9.76
N TRP A 23 -5.49 16.45 8.82
CA TRP A 23 -5.71 16.21 7.40
C TRP A 23 -5.60 14.72 7.04
N ILE A 24 -4.56 14.02 7.50
CA ILE A 24 -4.39 12.58 7.25
C ILE A 24 -5.54 11.77 7.85
N LEU A 25 -5.92 12.04 9.11
CA LEU A 25 -7.00 11.32 9.80
C LEU A 25 -8.36 11.57 9.13
N GLY A 26 -8.67 12.83 8.82
CA GLY A 26 -9.96 13.19 8.22
C GLY A 26 -10.08 12.81 6.75
N HIS A 27 -9.01 12.99 5.95
CA HIS A 27 -9.05 12.82 4.50
C HIS A 27 -8.68 11.38 4.08
N ALA A 28 -7.49 10.91 4.41
CA ALA A 28 -7.02 9.60 3.98
C ALA A 28 -7.82 8.48 4.66
N TYR A 29 -7.89 8.49 5.99
CA TYR A 29 -8.61 7.46 6.75
C TYR A 29 -10.12 7.64 6.74
N GLY A 30 -10.62 8.87 6.88
CA GLY A 30 -12.05 9.15 6.99
C GLY A 30 -12.83 9.15 5.67
N ARG A 31 -12.20 9.46 4.53
CA ARG A 31 -12.89 9.62 3.23
C ARG A 31 -12.38 8.76 2.10
N VAL A 32 -11.09 8.47 2.01
CA VAL A 32 -10.54 7.69 0.87
C VAL A 32 -10.67 6.20 1.12
N LEU A 33 -10.25 5.75 2.32
CA LEU A 33 -10.26 4.32 2.66
C LEU A 33 -11.66 3.77 3.00
N THR A 34 -12.63 4.62 3.33
CA THR A 34 -14.01 4.25 3.68
C THR A 34 -14.98 4.27 2.48
N ARG A 35 -14.53 4.70 1.28
CA ARG A 35 -15.39 4.73 0.09
C ARG A 35 -15.94 3.33 -0.23
N PRO A 36 -17.20 3.21 -0.66
CA PRO A 36 -17.72 1.96 -1.18
C PRO A 36 -17.09 1.60 -2.55
N GLY A 37 -17.32 0.38 -3.02
CA GLY A 37 -16.95 -0.09 -4.37
C GLY A 37 -15.63 -0.85 -4.47
N LEU A 38 -14.66 -0.60 -3.58
CA LEU A 38 -13.42 -1.37 -3.51
C LEU A 38 -13.18 -1.88 -2.10
N SER A 39 -12.86 -3.17 -1.98
CA SER A 39 -12.40 -3.79 -0.76
C SER A 39 -11.05 -3.22 -0.31
N ALA A 40 -10.69 -3.43 0.96
CA ALA A 40 -9.40 -3.02 1.47
C ALA A 40 -8.24 -3.67 0.69
N ALA A 41 -8.35 -4.95 0.35
CA ALA A 41 -7.36 -5.65 -0.47
C ALA A 41 -7.21 -5.00 -1.86
N GLN A 42 -8.32 -4.67 -2.53
CA GLN A 42 -8.28 -4.02 -3.84
C GLN A 42 -7.61 -2.64 -3.78
N ARG A 43 -7.86 -1.86 -2.71
CA ARG A 43 -7.20 -0.55 -2.51
C ARG A 43 -5.70 -0.68 -2.32
N GLU A 44 -5.27 -1.68 -1.56
CA GLU A 44 -3.85 -1.96 -1.35
C GLU A 44 -3.16 -2.43 -2.64
N LEU A 45 -3.81 -3.27 -3.45
CA LEU A 45 -3.28 -3.66 -4.75
C LEU A 45 -3.13 -2.46 -5.71
N LEU A 46 -4.09 -1.52 -5.70
CA LEU A 46 -3.95 -0.27 -6.45
C LEU A 46 -2.77 0.58 -5.93
N ALA A 47 -2.59 0.67 -4.61
CA ALA A 47 -1.45 1.36 -4.02
C ALA A 47 -0.12 0.69 -4.41
N VAL A 48 -0.05 -0.65 -4.41
CA VAL A 48 1.11 -1.43 -4.87
C VAL A 48 1.45 -1.08 -6.31
N ALA A 49 0.46 -1.10 -7.22
CA ALA A 49 0.67 -0.74 -8.63
C ALA A 49 1.19 0.70 -8.78
N ALA A 50 0.57 1.66 -8.09
CA ALA A 50 0.98 3.06 -8.16
C ALA A 50 2.39 3.31 -7.61
N LEU A 51 2.74 2.67 -6.48
CA LEU A 51 4.04 2.85 -5.85
C LEU A 51 5.16 2.15 -6.61
N ALA A 52 4.87 1.02 -7.28
CA ALA A 52 5.78 0.40 -8.24
C ALA A 52 6.05 1.36 -9.43
N ALA A 53 5.01 1.97 -9.99
CA ALA A 53 5.14 2.96 -11.06
C ALA A 53 6.02 4.16 -10.67
N LEU A 54 5.86 4.64 -9.43
CA LEU A 54 6.57 5.80 -8.87
C LEU A 54 7.96 5.48 -8.31
N GLY A 55 8.38 4.21 -8.25
CA GLY A 55 9.67 3.81 -7.67
C GLY A 55 9.79 4.04 -6.16
N GLN A 56 8.68 3.99 -5.42
CA GLN A 56 8.63 4.31 -3.99
C GLN A 56 8.77 3.05 -3.13
N GLU A 57 9.98 2.45 -3.10
CA GLU A 57 10.23 1.12 -2.52
C GLU A 57 9.84 0.98 -1.05
N ARG A 58 10.14 1.99 -0.21
CA ARG A 58 9.84 1.93 1.23
C ARG A 58 8.34 1.83 1.48
N GLN A 59 7.56 2.63 0.75
CA GLN A 59 6.11 2.65 0.83
C GLN A 59 5.54 1.39 0.19
N LEU A 60 6.08 0.96 -0.95
CA LEU A 60 5.71 -0.29 -1.60
C LEU A 60 5.84 -1.49 -0.64
N ALA A 61 6.94 -1.61 0.11
CA ALA A 61 7.11 -2.64 1.13
C ALA A 61 6.06 -2.57 2.26
N SER A 62 5.58 -1.37 2.60
CA SER A 62 4.49 -1.20 3.56
C SER A 62 3.15 -1.68 2.99
N HIS A 63 2.84 -1.30 1.76
CA HIS A 63 1.59 -1.66 1.09
C HIS A 63 1.53 -3.12 0.64
N LEU A 64 2.66 -3.76 0.35
CA LEU A 64 2.73 -5.22 0.12
C LEU A 64 2.29 -6.00 1.36
N ARG A 65 2.83 -5.64 2.53
CA ARG A 65 2.40 -6.22 3.82
C ARG A 65 0.94 -5.86 4.13
N GLY A 66 0.54 -4.64 3.79
CA GLY A 66 -0.83 -4.17 3.90
C GLY A 66 -1.81 -5.01 3.09
N ALA A 67 -1.51 -5.25 1.82
CA ALA A 67 -2.31 -6.06 0.91
C ALA A 67 -2.53 -7.47 1.47
N LEU A 68 -1.47 -8.15 1.91
CA LEU A 68 -1.54 -9.47 2.53
C LEU A 68 -2.43 -9.48 3.79
N ARG A 69 -2.25 -8.49 4.68
CA ARG A 69 -3.09 -8.33 5.89
C ARG A 69 -4.55 -8.05 5.58
N CYS A 70 -4.83 -7.46 4.42
CA CYS A 70 -6.18 -7.21 3.93
C CYS A 70 -6.79 -8.37 3.15
N GLY A 71 -6.07 -9.49 3.00
CA GLY A 71 -6.55 -10.71 2.35
C GLY A 71 -6.20 -10.83 0.86
N ALA A 72 -5.33 -9.97 0.32
CA ALA A 72 -4.75 -10.21 -1.00
C ALA A 72 -3.85 -11.46 -0.94
N THR A 73 -3.88 -12.29 -1.98
CA THR A 73 -2.99 -13.44 -2.09
C THR A 73 -1.65 -13.03 -2.73
N PRO A 74 -0.55 -13.77 -2.47
CA PRO A 74 0.67 -13.68 -3.26
C PRO A 74 0.43 -13.63 -4.78
N ALA A 75 -0.44 -14.52 -5.28
CA ALA A 75 -0.78 -14.57 -6.69
C ALA A 75 -1.46 -13.28 -7.19
N ALA A 76 -2.34 -12.68 -6.40
CA ALA A 76 -2.97 -11.41 -6.75
C ALA A 76 -1.97 -10.24 -6.79
N ILE A 77 -0.97 -10.22 -5.90
CA ILE A 77 0.12 -9.23 -5.91
C ILE A 77 0.94 -9.37 -7.19
N THR A 78 1.39 -10.59 -7.51
CA THR A 78 2.15 -10.86 -8.73
C THR A 78 1.34 -10.47 -9.97
N ALA A 79 0.08 -10.91 -10.07
CA ALA A 79 -0.79 -10.57 -11.19
C ALA A 79 -1.01 -9.05 -11.34
N THR A 80 -1.08 -8.31 -10.23
CA THR A 80 -1.20 -6.85 -10.25
C THR A 80 0.03 -6.18 -10.84
N LEU A 81 1.23 -6.58 -10.41
CA LEU A 81 2.49 -6.04 -10.91
C LEU A 81 2.73 -6.41 -12.39
N GLU A 82 2.37 -7.62 -12.79
CA GLU A 82 2.43 -8.05 -14.19
C GLU A 82 1.44 -7.28 -15.07
N SER A 83 0.23 -7.02 -14.58
CA SER A 83 -0.82 -6.28 -15.34
C SER A 83 -0.40 -4.85 -15.69
N VAL A 84 0.49 -4.24 -14.91
CA VAL A 84 0.99 -2.88 -15.15
C VAL A 84 2.38 -2.85 -15.79
N ARG A 85 3.01 -4.00 -16.05
CA ARG A 85 4.38 -4.10 -16.58
C ARG A 85 4.60 -3.29 -17.85
N ALA A 86 3.67 -3.33 -18.79
CA ALA A 86 3.77 -2.58 -20.04
C ALA A 86 3.77 -1.06 -19.85
N ILE A 87 3.14 -0.56 -18.77
CA ILE A 87 3.01 0.86 -18.47
C ILE A 87 4.17 1.34 -17.58
N VAL A 88 4.56 0.52 -16.60
CA VAL A 88 5.59 0.83 -15.60
C VAL A 88 7.00 0.59 -16.13
N GLY A 89 7.15 -0.33 -17.08
CA GLY A 89 8.42 -0.80 -17.61
C GLY A 89 8.95 -2.03 -16.85
N PRO A 90 9.69 -2.90 -17.54
CA PRO A 90 10.11 -4.20 -17.00
C PRO A 90 11.03 -4.07 -15.78
N GLU A 91 12.03 -3.20 -15.82
CA GLU A 91 13.02 -3.05 -14.73
C GLU A 91 12.38 -2.70 -13.39
N ARG A 92 11.43 -1.74 -13.39
CA ARG A 92 10.71 -1.32 -12.18
C ARG A 92 9.76 -2.41 -11.68
N CYS A 93 9.10 -3.13 -12.59
CA CYS A 93 8.26 -4.26 -12.20
C CYS A 93 9.08 -5.41 -11.62
N ASP A 94 10.26 -5.70 -12.17
CA ASP A 94 11.13 -6.76 -11.67
C ASP A 94 11.67 -6.40 -10.27
N ALA A 95 12.06 -5.14 -10.04
CA ALA A 95 12.41 -4.66 -8.71
C ALA A 95 11.24 -4.78 -7.71
N ALA A 96 10.02 -4.42 -8.13
CA ALA A 96 8.82 -4.55 -7.31
C ALA A 96 8.47 -6.01 -6.99
N LEU A 97 8.63 -6.93 -7.95
CA LEU A 97 8.43 -8.36 -7.78
C LEU A 97 9.48 -8.98 -6.84
N ALA A 98 10.75 -8.59 -7.00
CA ALA A 98 11.82 -9.01 -6.09
C ALA A 98 11.55 -8.54 -4.65
N LEU A 99 11.04 -7.32 -4.48
CA LEU A 99 10.62 -6.81 -3.18
C LEU A 99 9.41 -7.58 -2.63
N ALA A 100 8.42 -7.90 -3.47
CA ALA A 100 7.23 -8.66 -3.09
C ALA A 100 7.59 -10.08 -2.60
N ALA A 101 8.55 -10.74 -3.25
CA ALA A 101 9.01 -12.08 -2.90
C ALA A 101 9.49 -12.22 -1.44
N ARG A 102 9.94 -11.11 -0.82
CA ARG A 102 10.36 -11.07 0.59
C ARG A 102 9.21 -11.26 1.58
N PHE A 103 7.97 -11.15 1.14
CA PHE A 103 6.77 -11.24 1.97
C PHE A 103 5.80 -12.36 1.54
N THR A 104 5.96 -12.89 0.33
CA THR A 104 5.02 -13.83 -0.29
C THR A 104 5.54 -15.26 -0.39
N THR A 105 6.83 -15.46 -0.13
CA THR A 105 7.43 -16.80 -0.06
C THR A 105 7.12 -17.40 1.33
N PRO A 106 6.71 -18.67 1.42
CA PRO A 106 6.47 -19.34 2.70
C PRO A 106 7.72 -19.42 3.59
#